data_AF-D9TQH4-F1
#
_entry.id   AF-D9TQH4-F1
#
_cell.length_a   1.000
_cell.length_b   1.000
_cell.length_c   1.000
_cell.angle_alpha   90.00
_cell.angle_beta   90.00
_cell.angle_gamma   90.00
#
_symmetry.space_group_name_H-M   'P 1'
#
loop_
_entity.id
_entity.type
_entity.pdbx_description
1 polymer ?
#
loop_
_entity_poly.entity_id
_entity_poly.type
_entity_poly.pdbx_seq_one_letter_code
_entity_poly.pdbx_strand_id
1 'polypeptide(L)'
;MRGKSIWSVKFSTASLVLIPAAVGINYIGKMFAQVLKLPLWLDSIGTMLASMLAGPIIGSICGAINNVIYGLTADPISFIYALTSIAIGLVIGIMAKKGMFKNFGKVIVAGLIVALVSAIVSTPINIGFWGGQTGNVWGDTLFAFLSANKFPVWISSFLDEFVVDLPDKLATLIISYGIFKGLPQKLTVLYSNDDEIETL
;
A
#
# COMPACT_ATOMS: atom_id res chain seq x y z
N MET A 1 -21.00 -12.40 -21.65
CA MET A 1 -20.48 -11.19 -20.98
C MET A 1 -18.96 -11.20 -21.09
N ARG A 2 -18.38 -10.30 -21.88
CA ARG A 2 -16.94 -10.24 -22.16
C ARG A 2 -16.24 -9.71 -20.90
N GLY A 3 -15.42 -10.54 -20.24
CA GLY A 3 -14.75 -10.16 -19.00
C GLY A 3 -13.89 -8.91 -19.21
N LYS A 4 -14.23 -7.82 -18.52
CA LYS A 4 -13.45 -6.57 -18.57
C LYS A 4 -12.02 -6.86 -18.11
N SER A 5 -11.04 -6.44 -18.92
CA SER A 5 -9.62 -6.67 -18.64
C SER A 5 -9.22 -6.02 -17.31
N ILE A 6 -8.52 -6.77 -16.45
CA ILE A 6 -8.02 -6.26 -15.17
C ILE A 6 -7.06 -5.07 -15.36
N TRP A 7 -6.47 -4.97 -16.56
CA TRP A 7 -5.48 -4.00 -17.02
C TRP A 7 -6.06 -2.86 -17.84
N SER A 8 -7.37 -2.82 -18.12
CA SER A 8 -7.99 -1.68 -18.78
C SER A 8 -7.92 -0.47 -17.85
N VAL A 9 -7.15 0.54 -18.24
CA VAL A 9 -6.98 1.80 -17.51
C VAL A 9 -7.90 2.84 -18.14
N LYS A 10 -8.79 3.42 -17.35
CA LYS A 10 -9.52 4.62 -17.73
C LYS A 10 -9.12 5.73 -16.77
N PHE A 11 -8.32 6.68 -17.25
CA PHE A 11 -7.96 7.89 -16.49
C PHE A 11 -9.12 8.88 -16.57
N SER A 12 -10.20 8.58 -15.87
CA SER A 12 -11.31 9.52 -15.76
C SER A 12 -10.95 10.71 -14.88
N THR A 13 -11.69 11.81 -15.02
CA THR A 13 -11.55 12.99 -14.17
C THR A 13 -11.62 12.63 -12.68
N ALA A 14 -12.54 11.73 -12.30
CA ALA A 14 -12.66 11.25 -10.93
C ALA A 14 -11.39 10.51 -10.46
N SER A 15 -10.81 9.68 -11.34
CA SER A 15 -9.57 8.94 -11.05
C SER A 15 -8.35 9.87 -10.93
N LEU A 16 -8.26 10.91 -11.77
CA LEU A 16 -7.20 11.92 -11.71
C LEU A 16 -7.26 12.75 -10.43
N VAL A 17 -8.46 13.15 -9.99
CA VAL A 17 -8.67 13.90 -8.74
C VAL A 17 -8.43 13.03 -7.50
N LEU A 18 -8.63 11.71 -7.60
CA LEU A 18 -8.37 10.79 -6.50
C LEU A 18 -6.88 10.71 -6.14
N ILE A 19 -5.99 10.84 -7.12
CA ILE A 19 -4.53 10.73 -6.92
C ILE A 19 -4.02 11.72 -5.85
N PRO A 20 -4.20 13.05 -5.98
CA PRO A 20 -3.71 13.99 -4.98
C PRO A 20 -4.35 13.78 -3.60
N ALA A 21 -5.63 13.40 -3.54
CA ALA A 21 -6.29 13.10 -2.27
C ALA A 21 -5.67 11.87 -1.58
N ALA A 22 -5.45 10.78 -2.33
CA ALA A 22 -4.81 9.56 -1.82
C ALA A 22 -3.37 9.80 -1.39
N VAL A 23 -2.60 10.58 -2.16
CA VAL A 23 -1.24 10.99 -1.80
C VAL A 23 -1.24 11.81 -0.51
N GLY A 24 -2.15 12.79 -0.37
CA GLY A 24 -2.27 13.58 0.85
C GLY A 24 -2.57 12.73 2.09
N ILE A 25 -3.46 11.75 1.97
CA ILE A 25 -3.78 10.80 3.06
C ILE A 25 -2.54 10.00 3.46
N ASN A 26 -1.80 9.44 2.48
CA ASN A 26 -0.58 8.69 2.75
C ASN A 26 0.49 9.55 3.41
N TYR A 27 0.70 10.76 2.89
CA TYR A 27 1.70 11.69 3.40
C TYR A 27 1.42 12.05 4.86
N ILE A 28 0.16 12.40 5.17
CA ILE A 28 -0.25 12.73 6.55
C ILE A 28 -0.13 11.50 7.46
N GLY A 29 -0.53 10.31 7.00
CA GLY A 29 -0.40 9.07 7.75
C GLY A 29 1.05 8.78 8.11
N LYS A 30 1.95 8.87 7.13
CA LYS A 30 3.39 8.69 7.33
C LYS A 30 3.99 9.71 8.27
N MET A 31 3.66 10.99 8.08
CA MET A 31 4.12 12.07 8.95
C MET A 31 3.63 11.87 10.39
N PHE A 32 2.38 11.45 10.57
CA PHE A 32 1.82 11.13 11.88
C PHE A 32 2.58 9.98 12.57
N ALA A 33 2.86 8.90 11.83
CA ALA A 33 3.64 7.78 12.35
C ALA A 33 5.05 8.21 12.76
N GLN A 34 5.73 9.01 11.93
CA GLN A 34 7.07 9.51 12.22
C GLN A 34 7.11 10.45 13.43
N VAL A 35 6.20 11.43 13.50
CA VAL A 35 6.15 12.41 14.61
C VAL A 35 5.91 11.72 15.95
N LEU A 36 5.02 10.73 15.98
CA LEU A 36 4.72 9.96 17.19
C LEU A 36 5.66 8.79 17.43
N LYS A 37 6.64 8.56 16.54
CA LYS A 37 7.56 7.42 16.57
C LYS A 37 6.83 6.08 16.70
N LEU A 38 5.73 5.93 15.97
CA LEU A 38 4.99 4.67 15.92
C LEU A 38 5.87 3.61 15.22
N PRO A 39 5.77 2.34 15.62
CA PRO A 39 6.43 1.24 14.93
C PRO A 39 5.68 0.83 13.64
N LEU A 40 4.95 1.76 13.00
CA LEU A 40 4.12 1.54 11.81
C LEU A 40 4.48 2.59 10.74
N TRP A 41 4.09 2.34 9.49
CA TRP A 41 4.37 3.24 8.37
C TRP A 41 3.20 4.17 8.06
N LEU A 42 1.97 3.64 8.11
CA LEU A 42 0.70 4.33 7.82
C LEU A 42 0.64 5.04 6.46
N ASP A 43 1.52 4.68 5.52
CA ASP A 43 1.77 5.41 4.28
C ASP A 43 1.06 4.84 3.05
N SER A 44 0.13 3.91 3.27
CA SER A 44 -0.57 3.20 2.21
C SER A 44 -2.10 3.26 2.31
N ILE A 45 -2.68 4.00 3.27
CA ILE A 45 -4.14 4.13 3.44
C ILE A 45 -4.81 4.65 2.15
N GLY A 46 -4.30 5.76 1.62
CA GLY A 46 -4.75 6.34 0.36
C GLY A 46 -4.46 5.44 -0.84
N THR A 47 -3.30 4.78 -0.87
CA THR A 47 -2.95 3.78 -1.92
C THR A 47 -3.99 2.67 -1.99
N MET A 48 -4.33 2.07 -0.86
CA MET A 48 -5.30 0.98 -0.78
C MET A 48 -6.70 1.46 -1.11
N LEU A 49 -7.09 2.65 -0.63
CA LEU A 49 -8.38 3.26 -0.96
C LEU A 49 -8.52 3.52 -2.46
N ALA A 50 -7.52 4.15 -3.08
CA ALA A 50 -7.49 4.40 -4.51
C ALA A 50 -7.49 3.11 -5.34
N SER A 51 -6.79 2.09 -4.87
CA SER A 51 -6.80 0.76 -5.48
C SER A 51 -8.18 0.10 -5.44
N MET A 52 -8.92 0.26 -4.34
CA MET A 52 -10.28 -0.27 -4.19
C MET A 52 -11.30 0.47 -5.07
N LEU A 53 -11.13 1.78 -5.24
CA LEU A 53 -12.06 2.63 -6.00
C LEU A 53 -11.78 2.63 -7.50
N ALA A 54 -10.53 2.91 -7.89
CA ALA A 54 -10.13 3.18 -9.27
C ALA A 54 -9.22 2.07 -9.86
N GLY A 55 -8.99 0.99 -9.11
CA GLY A 55 -8.29 -0.19 -9.58
C GLY A 55 -6.76 -0.16 -9.41
N PRO A 56 -6.08 -1.25 -9.83
CA PRO A 56 -4.70 -1.52 -9.45
C PRO A 56 -3.71 -0.47 -9.93
N ILE A 57 -3.92 0.08 -11.14
CA ILE A 57 -2.96 1.02 -11.75
C ILE A 57 -3.03 2.39 -11.09
N ILE A 58 -4.23 2.94 -10.89
CA ILE A 58 -4.40 4.23 -10.21
C ILE A 58 -3.88 4.15 -8.78
N GLY A 59 -4.22 3.09 -8.06
CA GLY A 59 -3.69 2.86 -6.71
C GLY A 59 -2.16 2.80 -6.66
N SER A 60 -1.54 2.06 -7.57
CA SER A 60 -0.08 1.97 -7.67
C SER A 60 0.58 3.33 -7.94
N ILE A 61 -0.02 4.13 -8.82
CA ILE A 61 0.44 5.50 -9.10
C ILE A 61 0.35 6.37 -7.84
N CYS A 62 -0.74 6.29 -7.08
CA CYS A 62 -0.88 7.03 -5.82
C CYS A 62 0.23 6.68 -4.83
N GLY A 63 0.52 5.38 -4.67
CA GLY A 63 1.59 4.90 -3.81
C GLY A 63 2.97 5.37 -4.28
N ALA A 64 3.28 5.20 -5.56
CA ALA A 64 4.55 5.64 -6.13
C ALA A 64 4.78 7.14 -5.96
N ILE A 65 3.78 7.96 -6.32
CA ILE A 65 3.85 9.42 -6.19
C ILE A 65 4.05 9.83 -4.74
N ASN A 66 3.33 9.22 -3.80
CA ASN A 66 3.52 9.49 -2.38
C ASN A 66 4.97 9.24 -1.94
N ASN A 67 5.52 8.07 -2.26
CA ASN A 67 6.89 7.72 -1.86
C ASN A 67 7.94 8.61 -2.52
N VAL A 68 7.74 9.01 -3.78
CA VAL A 68 8.63 9.97 -4.46
C VAL A 68 8.56 11.33 -3.78
N ILE A 69 7.36 11.87 -3.55
CA ILE A 69 7.21 13.19 -2.90
C ILE A 69 7.80 13.16 -1.50
N TYR A 70 7.41 12.18 -0.68
CA TYR A 70 7.93 12.03 0.69
C TYR A 70 9.44 11.84 0.72
N GLY A 71 9.96 11.08 -0.24
CA GLY A 71 11.39 10.89 -0.49
C GLY A 71 12.14 12.19 -0.71
N LEU A 72 11.55 13.11 -1.48
CA LEU A 72 12.17 14.38 -1.83
C LEU A 72 11.98 15.47 -0.76
N THR A 73 10.94 15.38 0.08
CA THR A 73 10.56 16.46 1.01
C THR A 73 10.84 16.17 2.48
N ALA A 74 10.88 14.91 2.90
CA ALA A 74 10.91 14.55 4.32
C ALA A 74 11.93 13.47 4.66
N ASP A 75 11.94 12.35 3.91
CA ASP A 75 12.80 11.20 4.22
C ASP A 75 13.27 10.49 2.93
N PRO A 76 14.53 10.68 2.50
CA PRO A 76 15.08 10.11 1.27
C PRO A 76 14.96 8.59 1.17
N ILE A 77 14.94 7.87 2.31
CA ILE A 77 14.79 6.42 2.34
C ILE A 77 13.47 6.01 1.67
N SER A 78 12.42 6.80 1.86
CA SER A 78 11.07 6.53 1.33
C SER A 78 11.00 6.47 -0.20
N PHE A 79 11.93 7.10 -0.91
CA PHE A 79 11.92 7.17 -2.37
C PHE A 79 11.96 5.78 -3.03
N ILE A 80 12.85 4.89 -2.56
CA ILE A 80 13.04 3.57 -3.15
C ILE A 80 11.84 2.65 -2.85
N TYR A 81 11.17 2.84 -1.71
CA TYR A 81 9.95 2.11 -1.35
C TYR A 81 8.73 2.45 -2.23
N ALA A 82 8.86 3.35 -3.22
CA ALA A 82 7.87 3.50 -4.28
C ALA A 82 7.58 2.17 -4.99
N LEU A 83 8.57 1.28 -5.14
CA LEU A 83 8.40 -0.06 -5.70
C LEU A 83 7.48 -0.94 -4.83
N THR A 84 7.67 -0.91 -3.51
CA THR A 84 6.81 -1.60 -2.55
C THR A 84 5.38 -1.05 -2.62
N SER A 85 5.22 0.28 -2.67
CA SER A 85 3.91 0.93 -2.80
C SER A 85 3.18 0.61 -4.10
N ILE A 86 3.90 0.45 -5.22
CA ILE A 86 3.34 -0.06 -6.48
C ILE A 86 2.82 -1.48 -6.28
N ALA A 87 3.60 -2.37 -5.68
CA ALA A 87 3.18 -3.74 -5.45
C ALA A 87 1.91 -3.81 -4.57
N ILE A 88 1.85 -3.01 -3.50
CA ILE A 88 0.66 -2.89 -2.64
C ILE A 88 -0.56 -2.46 -3.45
N GLY A 89 -0.43 -1.41 -4.26
CA GLY A 89 -1.53 -0.88 -5.08
C GLY A 89 -2.05 -1.91 -6.09
N LEU A 90 -1.14 -2.60 -6.78
CA LEU A 90 -1.48 -3.67 -7.71
C LEU A 90 -2.27 -4.78 -7.03
N VAL A 91 -1.75 -5.32 -5.92
CA VAL A 91 -2.37 -6.45 -5.24
C VAL A 91 -3.74 -6.08 -4.68
N ILE A 92 -3.88 -4.92 -4.04
CA ILE A 92 -5.17 -4.47 -3.51
C ILE A 92 -6.19 -4.28 -4.64
N GLY A 93 -5.81 -3.63 -5.74
CA GLY A 93 -6.72 -3.42 -6.86
C GLY A 93 -7.17 -4.72 -7.51
N ILE A 94 -6.27 -5.70 -7.63
CA ILE A 94 -6.60 -7.05 -8.12
C ILE A 94 -7.57 -7.74 -7.15
N MET A 95 -7.29 -7.68 -5.85
CA MET A 95 -8.13 -8.26 -4.80
C MET A 95 -9.52 -7.62 -4.73
N ALA A 96 -9.62 -6.30 -4.96
CA ALA A 96 -10.88 -5.57 -5.03
C ALA A 96 -11.75 -6.09 -6.16
N LYS A 97 -11.18 -6.24 -7.36
CA LYS A 97 -11.88 -6.81 -8.53
C LYS A 97 -12.30 -8.27 -8.30
N LYS A 98 -11.57 -9.03 -7.48
CA LYS A 98 -11.94 -10.39 -7.05
C LYS A 98 -12.97 -10.45 -5.92
N GLY A 99 -13.43 -9.31 -5.41
CA GLY A 99 -14.43 -9.24 -4.34
C GLY A 99 -13.90 -9.64 -2.96
N MET A 100 -12.61 -9.42 -2.69
CA MET A 100 -11.99 -9.62 -1.37
C MET A 100 -12.51 -8.62 -0.32
N PHE A 101 -13.07 -7.47 -0.72
CA PHE A 101 -13.58 -6.44 0.20
C PHE A 101 -15.10 -6.53 0.42
N LYS A 102 -15.67 -7.74 0.36
CA LYS A 102 -17.12 -7.96 0.58
C LYS A 102 -17.48 -8.10 2.07
N ASN A 103 -16.58 -8.65 2.88
CA ASN A 103 -16.78 -8.85 4.31
C ASN A 103 -15.45 -8.69 5.07
N PHE A 104 -15.55 -8.49 6.38
CA PHE A 104 -14.38 -8.20 7.22
C PHE A 104 -13.36 -9.36 7.26
N GLY A 105 -13.81 -10.61 7.29
CA GLY A 105 -12.89 -11.77 7.30
C GLY A 105 -11.97 -11.80 6.08
N LYS A 106 -12.51 -11.51 4.88
CA LYS A 106 -11.70 -11.40 3.66
C LYS A 106 -10.77 -10.18 3.67
N VAL A 107 -11.13 -9.10 4.35
CA VAL A 107 -10.24 -7.92 4.54
C VAL A 107 -9.01 -8.32 5.34
N ILE A 108 -9.17 -9.11 6.41
CA ILE A 108 -8.03 -9.63 7.19
C ILE A 108 -7.12 -10.48 6.31
N VAL A 109 -7.68 -11.43 5.55
CA VAL A 109 -6.89 -12.26 4.62
C VAL A 109 -6.17 -11.40 3.58
N ALA A 110 -6.84 -10.37 3.03
CA ALA A 110 -6.24 -9.42 2.12
C ALA A 110 -5.06 -8.66 2.76
N GLY A 111 -5.19 -8.26 4.02
CA GLY A 111 -4.13 -7.58 4.76
C GLY A 111 -2.91 -8.48 5.00
N LEU A 112 -3.13 -9.76 5.33
CA LEU A 112 -2.05 -10.75 5.46
C LEU A 112 -1.31 -10.95 4.13
N ILE A 113 -2.04 -11.06 3.01
CA ILE A 113 -1.45 -11.19 1.68
C ILE A 113 -0.60 -9.96 1.36
N VAL A 114 -1.12 -8.76 1.64
CA VAL A 114 -0.42 -7.52 1.31
C VAL A 114 0.81 -7.31 2.19
N ALA A 115 0.75 -7.64 3.48
CA ALA A 115 1.91 -7.65 4.37
C ALA A 115 3.01 -8.59 3.87
N LEU A 116 2.63 -9.78 3.40
CA LEU A 116 3.60 -10.72 2.85
C LEU A 116 4.21 -10.20 1.54
N VAL A 117 3.38 -9.66 0.65
CA VAL A 117 3.87 -9.11 -0.62
C VAL A 117 4.78 -7.92 -0.38
N SER A 118 4.40 -6.98 0.50
CA SER A 118 5.24 -5.83 0.81
C SER A 118 6.57 -6.28 1.41
N ALA A 119 6.55 -7.23 2.35
CA ALA A 119 7.78 -7.78 2.91
C ALA A 119 8.70 -8.44 1.87
N ILE A 120 8.13 -9.25 0.97
CA ILE A 120 8.88 -9.91 -0.12
C ILE A 120 9.52 -8.88 -1.07
N VAL A 121 8.81 -7.81 -1.38
CA VAL A 121 9.29 -6.76 -2.30
C VAL A 121 10.33 -5.87 -1.63
N SER A 122 10.12 -5.50 -0.36
CA SER A 122 11.05 -4.68 0.41
C SER A 122 12.33 -5.41 0.79
N THR A 123 12.30 -6.71 1.08
CA THR A 123 13.49 -7.48 1.49
C THR A 123 14.72 -7.29 0.57
N PRO A 124 14.65 -7.49 -0.77
CA PRO A 124 15.80 -7.25 -1.64
C PRO A 124 16.22 -5.77 -1.68
N ILE A 125 15.28 -4.83 -1.50
CA ILE A 125 15.59 -3.40 -1.39
C ILE A 125 16.41 -3.15 -0.11
N ASN A 126 15.96 -3.70 1.02
CA ASN A 126 16.60 -3.56 2.32
C ASN A 126 18.02 -4.13 2.31
N ILE A 127 18.20 -5.32 1.71
CA ILE A 127 19.53 -5.93 1.55
C ILE A 127 20.42 -5.07 0.65
N GLY A 128 19.90 -4.62 -0.50
CA GLY A 128 20.68 -3.90 -1.51
C GLY A 128 21.11 -2.49 -1.09
N PHE A 129 20.25 -1.76 -0.38
CA PHE A 129 20.51 -0.36 0.00
C PHE A 129 20.93 -0.20 1.46
N TRP A 130 20.44 -1.06 2.36
CA TRP A 130 20.53 -0.86 3.82
C TRP A 130 21.18 -2.04 4.56
N GLY A 131 21.82 -2.97 3.84
CA GLY A 131 22.47 -4.14 4.43
C GLY A 131 21.51 -5.11 5.13
N GLY A 132 20.22 -5.00 4.86
CA GLY A 132 19.14 -5.85 5.37
C GLY A 132 18.20 -5.16 6.36
N GLN A 133 18.56 -3.99 6.88
CA GLN A 133 17.77 -3.23 7.84
C GLN A 133 16.65 -2.41 7.19
N THR A 134 15.62 -2.10 7.96
CA THR A 134 14.45 -1.31 7.51
C THR A 134 14.50 0.14 7.98
N GLY A 135 15.30 0.44 9.00
CA GLY A 135 15.29 1.74 9.68
C GLY A 135 14.15 1.87 10.68
N ASN A 136 13.38 0.81 10.91
CA ASN A 136 12.33 0.76 11.91
C ASN A 136 12.84 0.10 13.19
N VAL A 137 12.58 0.70 14.35
CA VAL A 137 13.08 0.20 15.63
C VAL A 137 12.65 -1.25 15.92
N TRP A 138 11.41 -1.63 15.62
CA TRP A 138 10.94 -3.00 15.87
C TRP A 138 11.61 -4.01 14.95
N GLY A 139 11.66 -3.67 13.67
CA GLY A 139 12.27 -4.48 12.65
C GLY A 139 13.78 -4.65 12.85
N ASP A 140 14.52 -3.54 12.98
CA ASP A 140 15.98 -3.54 13.14
C ASP A 140 16.41 -4.22 14.45
N THR A 141 15.58 -4.14 15.51
CA THR A 141 15.83 -4.90 16.76
C THR A 141 15.75 -6.40 16.50
N LEU A 142 14.75 -6.85 15.74
CA LEU A 142 14.62 -8.25 15.36
C LEU A 142 15.75 -8.68 14.40
N PHE A 143 16.12 -7.82 13.45
CA PHE A 143 17.25 -8.04 12.56
C PHE A 143 18.55 -8.27 13.34
N ALA A 144 18.84 -7.39 14.31
CA ALA A 144 20.03 -7.48 15.15
C ALA A 144 20.05 -8.78 15.96
N PHE A 145 18.92 -9.15 16.55
CA PHE A 145 18.78 -10.41 17.29
C PHE A 145 19.04 -11.63 16.40
N LEU A 146 18.42 -11.70 15.22
CA LEU A 146 18.59 -12.82 14.29
C LEU A 146 20.03 -12.90 13.76
N SER A 147 20.62 -11.76 13.44
CA SER A 147 22.01 -11.66 12.98
C SER A 147 23.01 -12.09 14.06
N ALA A 148 22.78 -11.73 15.32
CA ALA A 148 23.58 -12.20 16.46
C ALA A 148 23.50 -13.73 16.64
N ASN A 149 22.37 -14.33 16.27
CA ASN A 149 22.15 -15.78 16.26
C ASN A 149 22.58 -16.45 14.94
N LYS A 150 23.32 -15.75 14.08
CA LYS A 150 23.87 -16.26 12.81
C LYS A 150 22.83 -16.72 11.79
N PHE A 151 21.61 -16.17 11.84
CA PHE A 151 20.65 -16.39 10.76
C PHE A 151 21.15 -15.75 9.45
N PRO A 152 20.82 -16.34 8.28
CA PRO A 152 21.11 -15.73 6.99
C PRO A 152 20.48 -14.34 6.86
N VAL A 153 21.20 -13.40 6.26
CA VAL A 153 20.79 -11.99 6.10
C VAL A 153 19.41 -11.85 5.45
N TRP A 154 19.08 -12.70 4.46
CA TRP A 154 17.79 -12.64 3.79
C TRP A 154 16.62 -13.03 4.71
N ILE A 155 16.82 -13.95 5.65
CA ILE A 155 15.80 -14.32 6.65
C ILE A 155 15.67 -13.20 7.67
N SER A 156 16.80 -12.69 8.16
CA SER A 156 16.81 -11.57 9.12
C SER A 156 16.10 -10.35 8.55
N SER A 157 16.40 -9.97 7.30
CA SER A 157 15.81 -8.83 6.62
C SER A 157 14.33 -9.02 6.29
N PHE A 158 13.93 -10.24 5.90
CA PHE A 158 12.51 -10.53 5.69
C PHE A 158 11.69 -10.43 6.98
N LEU A 159 12.20 -10.97 8.09
CA LEU A 159 11.49 -10.94 9.37
C LEU A 159 11.46 -9.55 10.00
N ASP A 160 12.55 -8.78 9.84
CA ASP A 160 12.65 -7.35 10.16
C ASP A 160 11.53 -6.55 9.48
N GLU A 161 11.38 -6.68 8.17
CA GLU A 161 10.31 -6.01 7.44
C GLU A 161 8.92 -6.55 7.83
N PHE A 162 8.76 -7.87 7.89
CA PHE A 162 7.45 -8.49 8.11
C PHE A 162 6.86 -8.21 9.50
N VAL A 163 7.69 -8.10 10.55
CA VAL A 163 7.19 -7.79 11.91
C VAL A 163 6.58 -6.39 11.99
N VAL A 164 7.04 -5.47 11.14
CA VAL A 164 6.53 -4.09 11.02
C VAL A 164 5.34 -4.04 10.04
N ASP A 165 5.49 -4.67 8.87
CA ASP A 165 4.51 -4.60 7.80
C ASP A 165 3.23 -5.36 8.13
N LEU A 166 3.29 -6.46 8.89
CA LEU A 166 2.11 -7.21 9.27
C LEU A 166 1.07 -6.36 10.03
N PRO A 167 1.39 -5.73 11.17
CA PRO A 167 0.45 -4.86 11.86
C PRO A 167 0.11 -3.62 11.02
N ASP A 168 1.06 -3.06 10.27
CA ASP A 168 0.85 -1.88 9.45
C ASP A 168 -0.15 -2.11 8.31
N LYS A 169 0.04 -3.16 7.48
CA LYS A 169 -0.85 -3.44 6.35
C LYS A 169 -2.23 -3.91 6.81
N LEU A 170 -2.34 -4.54 7.98
CA LEU A 170 -3.64 -4.82 8.58
C LEU A 170 -4.35 -3.53 9.01
N ALA A 171 -3.66 -2.65 9.75
CA ALA A 171 -4.24 -1.40 10.23
C ALA A 171 -4.65 -0.47 9.07
N THR A 172 -3.73 -0.23 8.14
CA THR A 172 -3.98 0.64 6.98
C THR A 172 -5.12 0.10 6.13
N LEU A 173 -5.17 -1.21 5.86
CA LEU A 173 -6.24 -1.81 5.08
C LEU A 173 -7.60 -1.75 5.78
N ILE A 174 -7.66 -1.99 7.09
CA ILE A 174 -8.90 -1.87 7.87
C ILE A 174 -9.41 -0.42 7.82
N ILE A 175 -8.52 0.57 7.98
CA ILE A 175 -8.88 1.99 7.88
C ILE A 175 -9.39 2.31 6.47
N SER A 176 -8.65 1.94 5.42
CA SER A 176 -9.06 2.17 4.04
C SER A 176 -10.39 1.50 3.71
N TYR A 177 -10.61 0.28 4.22
CA TYR A 177 -11.86 -0.45 4.03
C TYR A 177 -13.03 0.24 4.76
N GLY A 178 -12.81 0.73 5.97
CA GLY A 178 -13.78 1.52 6.73
C GLY A 178 -14.17 2.79 5.97
N ILE A 179 -13.20 3.53 5.45
CA ILE A 179 -13.43 4.70 4.60
C ILE A 179 -14.23 4.29 3.36
N PHE A 180 -13.80 3.26 2.64
CA PHE A 180 -14.49 2.75 1.44
C PHE A 180 -15.96 2.39 1.70
N LYS A 181 -16.28 1.77 2.84
CA LYS A 181 -17.65 1.45 3.24
C LYS A 181 -18.47 2.66 3.69
N GLY A 182 -17.81 3.70 4.21
CA GLY A 182 -18.47 4.94 4.62
C GLY A 182 -18.76 5.92 3.47
N LEU A 183 -18.17 5.72 2.29
CA LEU A 183 -18.41 6.60 1.14
C LEU A 183 -19.86 6.49 0.64
N PRO A 184 -20.50 7.64 0.29
CA PRO A 184 -21.80 7.62 -0.38
C PRO A 184 -21.76 6.81 -1.67
N GLN A 185 -22.81 6.03 -1.94
CA GLN A 185 -22.91 5.21 -3.15
C GLN A 185 -22.67 6.02 -4.44
N LYS A 186 -23.10 7.30 -4.46
CA LYS A 186 -22.85 8.20 -5.59
C LYS A 186 -21.37 8.33 -5.94
N LEU A 187 -20.48 8.40 -4.95
CA LEU A 187 -19.03 8.50 -5.19
C LEU A 187 -18.46 7.18 -5.69
N THR A 188 -18.85 6.05 -5.10
CA THR A 188 -18.40 4.72 -5.57
C THR A 188 -18.87 4.44 -6.99
N VAL A 189 -20.08 4.88 -7.32
CA VAL A 189 -20.68 4.75 -8.65
C VAL A 189 -19.97 5.61 -9.68
N LEU A 190 -19.44 6.79 -9.36
CA LEU A 190 -18.63 7.57 -10.31
C LEU A 190 -17.43 6.77 -10.83
N TYR A 191 -16.71 6.09 -9.93
CA TYR A 191 -15.60 5.22 -10.32
C TYR A 191 -16.04 3.92 -11.03
N SER A 192 -17.33 3.59 -10.97
CA SER A 192 -17.93 2.42 -11.64
C SER A 192 -18.62 2.76 -12.98
N ASN A 193 -19.12 3.99 -13.14
CA ASN A 193 -19.96 4.46 -14.27
C ASN A 193 -19.18 5.13 -15.41
N ASP A 194 -17.90 5.46 -15.22
CA ASP A 194 -16.99 5.83 -16.31
C ASP A 194 -16.79 4.67 -17.34
N ASP A 195 -17.47 3.54 -17.11
CA ASP A 195 -17.57 2.41 -18.01
C ASP A 195 -18.66 2.55 -19.10
N GLU A 196 -19.64 3.46 -19.00
CA GLU A 196 -20.80 3.53 -19.91
C GLU A 196 -20.95 4.81 -20.76
N ILE A 197 -20.18 5.88 -20.51
CA ILE A 197 -20.46 7.19 -21.14
C ILE A 197 -19.84 7.37 -22.54
N GLU A 198 -19.03 6.44 -23.05
CA GLU A 198 -18.36 6.58 -24.36
C GLU A 198 -19.02 5.79 -25.52
N THR A 199 -20.35 5.84 -25.61
CA THR A 199 -21.03 5.58 -26.89
C THR A 199 -22.11 6.63 -27.12
N LEU A 200 -21.71 7.81 -27.58
CA LEU A 200 -22.54 8.75 -28.31
C LEU A 200 -21.78 9.24 -29.54
#